data_AF-A0A9X1V4K4-F1
#
_entry.id   AF-A0A9X1V4K4-F1
#
_cell.length_a   1.000
_cell.length_b   1.000
_cell.length_c   1.000
_cell.angle_alpha   90.00
_cell.angle_beta   90.00
_cell.angle_gamma   90.00
#
_symmetry.space_group_name_H-M   'P 1'
#
loop_
_entity.id
_entity.type
_entity.pdbx_description
1 polymer ?
#
loop_
_entity_poly.entity_id
_entity_poly.type
_entity_poly.pdbx_seq_one_letter_code
_entity_poly.pdbx_strand_id
1 'polypeptide(L)'
;MPAVRNPIITYSGIGQMVVYDDQNSTLLDCSISNQIPHLHECGGNGRCSTCRIRVLEGASNLTPRTLKEQQMAEFRRWDPSIRLACQCYTKGDVEIERLVWTSSEINKLQLETVPDGVAEERAIAILFCDIRNFTKMAVENNTFDIAHVLNRFYTIIGDPILLNNGVIYQYIGDEIVGLFGISGGTREKNCRDAARAALGMYYAIEQLNHMELVDFDLEIKTGIGINFGRAYIGHLGHPKHKQLAVVGDPINTASRIQSFNKEVGSRILISHAVYKSVPADTFHITNEYKTQFAGHEHESTLYELKGFKKMDIQLELQHSLDYIFSNKERFADKFYKKVFEKAPEARALFRKNMKDQGRLLTHMLGGIVYSMSRPEHLESGLAFLGKSHARYGVTKDHYPVVLSSMMETIEEELGEQSRPDLLQAWKQVLVYVTDEMKKYTK
;
A
#
# COMPACT_ATOMS: atom_id res chain seq x y z
N MET A 1 -47.54 7.25 18.06
CA MET A 1 -46.12 7.67 18.07
C MET A 1 -45.42 6.86 17.00
N PRO A 2 -44.77 7.47 15.99
CA PRO A 2 -44.02 6.69 15.00
C PRO A 2 -42.92 5.91 15.72
N ALA A 3 -42.75 4.63 15.37
CA ALA A 3 -41.70 3.79 15.93
C ALA A 3 -40.35 4.46 15.66
N VAL A 4 -39.59 4.73 16.73
CA VAL A 4 -38.25 5.32 16.62
C VAL A 4 -37.36 4.27 15.93
N ARG A 5 -37.05 4.50 14.66
CA ARG A 5 -36.13 3.64 13.91
C ARG A 5 -34.73 3.81 14.50
N ASN A 6 -34.08 2.69 14.79
CA ASN A 6 -32.68 2.70 15.22
C ASN A 6 -31.77 3.22 14.09
N PRO A 7 -30.77 4.06 14.41
CA PRO A 7 -29.82 4.55 13.42
C PRO A 7 -29.07 3.42 12.70
N ILE A 8 -28.64 3.68 11.48
CA ILE A 8 -27.75 2.80 10.71
C ILE A 8 -26.38 3.44 10.59
N ILE A 9 -25.35 2.64 10.89
CA ILE A 9 -23.95 2.97 10.62
C ILE A 9 -23.54 2.23 9.36
N THR A 10 -23.18 2.98 8.32
CA THR A 10 -22.67 2.45 7.05
C THR A 10 -21.15 2.52 7.06
N TYR A 11 -20.48 1.38 6.90
CA TYR A 11 -19.02 1.27 6.80
C TYR A 11 -18.61 1.16 5.33
N SER A 12 -18.42 2.29 4.65
CA SER A 12 -18.28 2.35 3.18
C SER A 12 -17.09 1.58 2.65
N GLY A 13 -15.99 1.54 3.41
CA GLY A 13 -14.76 0.81 3.02
C GLY A 13 -14.92 -0.71 2.94
N ILE A 14 -15.96 -1.29 3.55
CA ILE A 14 -16.23 -2.73 3.54
C ILE A 14 -17.66 -3.09 3.09
N GLY A 15 -18.45 -2.10 2.66
CA GLY A 15 -19.82 -2.30 2.18
C GLY A 15 -20.81 -2.85 3.22
N GLN A 16 -20.52 -2.72 4.52
CA GLN A 16 -21.34 -3.28 5.60
C GLN A 16 -22.21 -2.21 6.27
N MET A 17 -23.47 -2.55 6.56
CA MET A 17 -24.39 -1.71 7.33
C MET A 17 -24.71 -2.38 8.67
N VAL A 18 -24.65 -1.60 9.75
CA VAL A 18 -24.92 -2.08 11.10
C VAL A 18 -26.04 -1.25 11.72
N VAL A 19 -27.01 -1.91 12.33
CA VAL A 19 -28.05 -1.24 13.12
C VAL A 19 -27.45 -0.86 14.46
N TYR A 20 -27.54 0.41 14.83
CA TYR A 20 -27.08 0.93 16.10
C TYR A 20 -28.19 0.78 17.15
N ASP A 21 -28.11 -0.30 17.91
CA ASP A 21 -29.13 -0.78 18.84
C ASP A 21 -28.90 -0.37 20.30
N ASP A 22 -27.67 0.02 20.66
CA ASP A 22 -27.31 0.52 21.98
C ASP A 22 -26.77 1.96 21.93
N GLN A 23 -27.57 2.91 22.44
CA GLN A 23 -27.21 4.33 22.50
C GLN A 23 -26.08 4.65 23.49
N ASN A 24 -25.69 3.70 24.35
CA ASN A 24 -24.57 3.84 25.28
C ASN A 24 -23.26 3.27 24.72
N SER A 25 -23.30 2.63 23.54
CA SER A 25 -22.13 2.05 22.89
C SER A 25 -21.46 3.04 21.96
N THR A 26 -20.14 3.14 21.99
CA THR A 26 -19.41 3.98 21.03
C THR A 26 -19.47 3.40 19.63
N LEU A 27 -19.10 4.16 18.60
CA LEU A 27 -18.94 3.62 17.25
C LEU A 27 -17.91 2.48 17.21
N LEU A 28 -16.88 2.52 18.07
CA LEU A 28 -15.93 1.42 18.23
C LEU A 28 -16.61 0.18 18.82
N ASP A 29 -17.38 0.33 19.90
CA ASP A 29 -18.09 -0.80 20.53
C ASP A 29 -19.05 -1.45 19.55
N CYS A 30 -19.75 -0.63 18.75
CA CYS A 30 -20.62 -1.09 17.68
C CYS A 30 -19.85 -1.84 16.58
N SER A 31 -18.65 -1.38 16.21
CA SER A 31 -17.77 -2.14 15.30
C SER A 31 -17.42 -3.51 15.90
N ILE A 32 -16.96 -3.55 17.15
CA ILE A 32 -16.49 -4.77 17.83
C ILE A 32 -17.63 -5.77 18.01
N SER A 33 -18.80 -5.34 18.48
CA SER A 33 -19.96 -6.21 18.72
C SER A 33 -20.50 -6.84 17.43
N ASN A 34 -20.33 -6.15 16.30
CA ASN A 34 -20.71 -6.62 14.97
C ASN A 34 -19.55 -7.28 14.21
N GLN A 35 -18.47 -7.64 14.91
CA GLN A 35 -17.30 -8.33 14.36
C GLN A 35 -16.61 -7.57 13.22
N ILE A 36 -16.79 -6.25 13.16
CA ILE A 36 -16.04 -5.35 12.29
C ILE A 36 -14.73 -5.05 13.01
N PRO A 37 -13.59 -5.57 12.53
CA PRO A 37 -12.34 -5.30 13.18
C PRO A 37 -12.03 -3.80 13.06
N HIS A 38 -11.47 -3.24 14.11
CA HIS A 38 -11.30 -1.80 14.25
C HIS A 38 -10.16 -1.57 15.22
N LEU A 39 -9.01 -1.08 14.75
CA LEU A 39 -7.79 -1.05 15.58
C LEU A 39 -7.94 -0.10 16.77
N HIS A 40 -7.61 -0.55 17.99
CA HIS A 40 -7.76 0.24 19.21
C HIS A 40 -6.70 -0.13 20.27
N GLU A 41 -5.45 0.26 20.05
CA GLU A 41 -4.30 -0.11 20.91
C GLU A 41 -4.50 0.18 22.40
N CYS A 42 -5.18 1.29 22.72
CA CYS A 42 -5.42 1.65 24.12
C CYS A 42 -6.67 1.01 24.74
N GLY A 43 -7.31 0.05 24.07
CA GLY A 43 -8.54 -0.58 24.56
C GLY A 43 -9.78 0.33 24.50
N GLY A 44 -9.83 1.30 23.57
CA GLY A 44 -10.97 2.23 23.44
C GLY A 44 -10.98 3.42 24.42
N ASN A 45 -9.89 3.64 25.16
CA ASN A 45 -9.83 4.66 26.22
C ASN A 45 -9.51 6.10 25.78
N GLY A 46 -9.45 6.36 24.46
CA GLY A 46 -9.09 7.66 23.89
C GLY A 46 -7.63 8.08 24.11
N ARG A 47 -6.73 7.12 24.42
CA ARG A 47 -5.28 7.37 24.64
C ARG A 47 -4.41 7.12 23.40
N CYS A 48 -4.93 6.41 22.40
CA CYS A 48 -4.27 6.18 21.11
C CYS A 48 -5.09 6.80 19.97
N SER A 49 -4.50 6.92 18.78
CA SER A 49 -5.18 7.40 17.58
C SER A 49 -5.60 6.29 16.61
N THR A 50 -5.59 5.03 17.02
CA THR A 50 -5.76 3.93 16.06
C THR A 50 -7.19 3.67 15.64
N CYS A 51 -8.20 4.00 16.45
CA CYS A 51 -9.63 3.78 16.10
C CYS A 51 -10.21 4.93 15.27
N ARG A 52 -9.36 5.58 14.45
CA ARG A 52 -9.78 6.74 13.67
C ARG A 52 -10.73 6.33 12.57
N ILE A 53 -11.80 7.10 12.46
CA ILE A 53 -12.74 7.05 11.35
C ILE A 53 -12.78 8.41 10.67
N ARG A 54 -13.10 8.42 9.39
CA ARG A 54 -13.55 9.58 8.64
C ARG A 54 -15.06 9.49 8.48
N VAL A 55 -15.75 10.57 8.78
CA VAL A 55 -17.20 10.68 8.58
C VAL A 55 -17.45 11.21 7.18
N LEU A 56 -18.09 10.40 6.35
CA LEU A 56 -18.42 10.71 4.95
C LEU A 56 -19.77 11.44 4.87
N GLU A 57 -20.78 10.92 5.57
CA GLU A 57 -22.10 11.55 5.69
C GLU A 57 -22.64 11.45 7.13
N GLY A 58 -23.59 12.31 7.50
CA GLY A 58 -24.26 12.25 8.81
C GLY A 58 -23.46 12.84 9.98
N ALA A 59 -22.45 13.68 9.74
CA ALA A 59 -21.64 14.28 10.82
C ALA A 59 -22.43 15.06 11.87
N SER A 60 -23.55 15.68 11.49
CA SER A 60 -24.46 16.37 12.41
C SER A 60 -25.19 15.43 13.37
N ASN A 61 -25.23 14.13 13.07
CA ASN A 61 -25.88 13.12 13.88
C ASN A 61 -24.96 12.59 14.99
N LEU A 62 -23.67 12.95 14.95
CA LEU A 62 -22.68 12.51 15.92
C LEU A 62 -22.65 13.39 17.16
N THR A 63 -22.27 12.80 18.29
CA THR A 63 -22.00 13.58 19.50
C THR A 63 -20.81 14.53 19.32
N PRO A 64 -20.77 15.65 20.06
CA PRO A 64 -19.59 16.50 20.12
C PRO A 64 -18.33 15.72 20.54
N ARG A 65 -17.14 16.24 20.18
CA ARG A 65 -15.87 15.62 20.59
C ARG A 65 -15.75 15.63 22.11
N THR A 66 -15.29 14.51 22.68
CA THR A 66 -14.89 14.46 24.10
C THR A 66 -13.61 15.25 24.31
N LEU A 67 -13.29 15.61 25.57
CA LEU A 67 -12.04 16.31 25.88
C LEU A 67 -10.79 15.55 25.40
N LYS A 68 -10.78 14.21 25.57
CA LYS A 68 -9.68 13.36 25.10
C LYS A 68 -9.55 13.37 23.58
N GLU A 69 -10.68 13.27 22.88
CA GLU A 69 -10.72 13.34 21.42
C GLU A 69 -10.27 14.71 20.92
N GLN A 70 -10.73 15.78 21.56
CA GLN A 70 -10.39 17.15 21.20
C GLN A 70 -8.90 17.43 21.40
N GLN A 71 -8.32 17.05 22.54
CA GLN A 71 -6.88 17.16 22.79
C GLN A 71 -6.05 16.40 21.75
N MET A 72 -6.44 15.15 21.45
CA MET A 72 -5.76 14.33 20.45
C MET A 72 -5.90 14.93 19.04
N ALA A 73 -7.09 15.42 18.69
CA ALA A 73 -7.37 16.04 17.40
C ALA A 73 -6.62 17.36 17.20
N GLU A 74 -6.50 18.18 18.25
CA GLU A 74 -5.72 19.42 18.23
C GLU A 74 -4.22 19.12 18.13
N PHE A 75 -3.71 18.22 18.99
CA PHE A 75 -2.30 17.81 19.00
C PHE A 75 -1.86 17.24 17.64
N ARG A 76 -2.70 16.42 17.01
CA ARG A 76 -2.43 15.78 15.71
C ARG A 76 -2.97 16.55 14.50
N ARG A 77 -3.63 17.70 14.72
CA ARG A 77 -4.22 18.57 13.68
C ARG A 77 -5.13 17.82 12.71
N TRP A 78 -6.08 17.07 13.25
CA TRP A 78 -7.04 16.29 12.46
C TRP A 78 -8.05 17.16 11.72
N ASP A 79 -8.44 16.71 10.54
CA ASP A 79 -9.60 17.24 9.82
C ASP A 79 -10.89 17.09 10.66
N PRO A 80 -11.87 18.00 10.56
CA PRO A 80 -13.13 17.92 11.31
C PRO A 80 -13.94 16.64 11.06
N SER A 81 -13.84 16.05 9.87
CA SER A 81 -14.45 14.77 9.52
C SER A 81 -13.80 13.58 10.22
N ILE A 82 -12.60 13.74 10.77
CA ILE A 82 -11.91 12.67 11.48
C ILE A 82 -12.39 12.63 12.94
N ARG A 83 -12.84 11.47 13.37
CA ARG A 83 -13.29 11.20 14.74
C ARG A 83 -12.55 10.00 15.32
N LEU A 84 -12.49 9.92 16.64
CA LEU A 84 -12.16 8.66 17.34
C LEU A 84 -13.44 7.86 17.50
N ALA A 85 -13.52 6.68 16.88
CA ALA A 85 -14.69 5.84 17.00
C ALA A 85 -14.99 5.45 18.47
N CYS A 86 -13.96 5.31 19.30
CA CYS A 86 -14.12 5.01 20.73
C CYS A 86 -14.59 6.18 21.60
N GLN A 87 -14.70 7.38 21.04
CA GLN A 87 -15.18 8.57 21.75
C GLN A 87 -16.42 9.17 21.08
N CYS A 88 -16.93 8.51 20.04
CA CYS A 88 -17.99 9.02 19.20
C CYS A 88 -19.22 8.14 19.32
N TYR A 89 -20.40 8.76 19.38
CA TYR A 89 -21.71 8.12 19.42
C TYR A 89 -22.59 8.73 18.34
N THR A 90 -23.58 7.99 17.85
CA THR A 90 -24.51 8.50 16.84
C THR A 90 -25.96 8.54 17.34
N LYS A 91 -26.71 9.54 16.91
CA LYS A 91 -28.15 9.70 17.16
C LYS A 91 -29.01 9.50 15.90
N GLY A 92 -28.37 9.30 14.76
CA GLY A 92 -29.00 9.17 13.44
C GLY A 92 -28.06 8.46 12.46
N ASP A 93 -28.51 8.26 11.24
CA ASP A 93 -27.73 7.51 10.26
C ASP A 93 -26.39 8.21 9.98
N VAL A 94 -25.32 7.43 9.90
CA VAL A 94 -23.98 7.95 9.64
C VAL A 94 -23.24 7.04 8.69
N GLU A 95 -22.51 7.64 7.76
CA GLU A 95 -21.62 6.92 6.85
C GLU A 95 -20.17 7.22 7.22
N ILE A 96 -19.39 6.17 7.45
CA ILE A 96 -18.03 6.27 7.98
C ILE A 96 -17.06 5.37 7.22
N GLU A 97 -15.81 5.80 7.18
CA GLU A 97 -14.68 5.08 6.63
C GLU A 97 -13.62 4.90 7.72
N ARG A 98 -13.11 3.68 7.92
CA ARG A 98 -12.02 3.44 8.86
C ARG A 98 -10.71 3.91 8.23
N LEU A 99 -9.93 4.68 8.99
CA LEU A 99 -8.68 5.28 8.49
C LEU A 99 -7.45 4.45 8.82
N VAL A 100 -7.58 3.53 9.76
CA VAL A 100 -6.48 2.67 10.20
C VAL A 100 -6.98 1.24 10.13
N TRP A 101 -6.29 0.47 9.31
CA TRP A 101 -6.53 -0.94 9.07
C TRP A 101 -5.39 -1.70 9.73
N THR A 102 -5.66 -2.82 10.41
CA THR A 102 -4.58 -3.68 10.88
C THR A 102 -3.93 -4.41 9.71
N SER A 103 -2.68 -4.84 9.85
CA SER A 103 -2.03 -5.71 8.86
C SER A 103 -2.83 -6.99 8.60
N SER A 104 -3.51 -7.51 9.64
CA SER A 104 -4.44 -8.64 9.53
C SER A 104 -5.75 -8.31 8.81
N GLU A 105 -6.24 -7.07 8.84
CA GLU A 105 -7.41 -6.62 8.09
C GLU A 105 -7.09 -6.29 6.64
N ILE A 106 -5.92 -5.72 6.35
CA ILE A 106 -5.42 -5.57 4.98
C ILE A 106 -5.31 -6.96 4.34
N ASN A 107 -4.74 -7.92 5.09
CA ASN A 107 -4.72 -9.32 4.67
C ASN A 107 -6.15 -9.87 4.51
N LYS A 108 -7.09 -9.60 5.42
CA LYS A 108 -8.48 -10.12 5.35
C LYS A 108 -9.30 -9.52 4.20
N LEU A 109 -9.22 -8.21 3.96
CA LEU A 109 -9.87 -7.51 2.85
C LEU A 109 -9.27 -7.87 1.49
N GLN A 110 -7.99 -8.22 1.45
CA GLN A 110 -7.36 -8.74 0.23
C GLN A 110 -7.57 -10.25 0.08
N LEU A 111 -7.73 -10.99 1.18
CA LEU A 111 -8.26 -12.36 1.17
C LEU A 111 -9.71 -12.38 0.68
N GLU A 112 -10.51 -11.33 0.94
CA GLU A 112 -11.85 -11.14 0.35
C GLU A 112 -11.82 -10.78 -1.14
N THR A 113 -10.66 -10.36 -1.68
CA THR A 113 -10.43 -10.27 -3.14
C THR A 113 -9.90 -11.57 -3.77
N VAL A 114 -9.64 -12.60 -2.95
CA VAL A 114 -9.51 -13.97 -3.45
C VAL A 114 -10.92 -14.38 -3.89
N PRO A 115 -11.11 -14.93 -5.10
CA PRO A 115 -12.43 -15.37 -5.51
C PRO A 115 -13.05 -16.27 -4.44
N ASP A 116 -14.30 -16.01 -4.05
CA ASP A 116 -15.17 -17.00 -3.41
C ASP A 116 -15.28 -18.18 -4.40
N GLY A 117 -14.37 -19.14 -4.26
CA GLY A 117 -14.04 -20.08 -5.31
C GLY A 117 -13.78 -21.47 -4.78
N VAL A 118 -14.24 -22.46 -5.56
CA VAL A 118 -13.87 -23.86 -5.42
C VAL A 118 -12.35 -23.94 -5.47
N ALA A 119 -11.76 -24.68 -4.54
CA ALA A 119 -10.32 -24.86 -4.51
C ALA A 119 -9.80 -25.39 -5.86
N GLU A 120 -8.74 -24.78 -6.36
CA GLU A 120 -8.22 -25.06 -7.70
C GLU A 120 -6.69 -25.09 -7.71
N GLU A 121 -6.15 -25.80 -8.69
CA GLU A 121 -4.71 -25.81 -8.93
C GLU A 121 -4.36 -24.71 -9.93
N ARG A 122 -3.58 -23.71 -9.47
CA ARG A 122 -3.25 -22.52 -10.24
C ARG A 122 -1.74 -22.26 -10.26
N ALA A 123 -1.25 -21.75 -11.39
CA ALA A 123 0.14 -21.32 -11.51
C ALA A 123 0.30 -19.91 -10.94
N ILE A 124 1.10 -19.75 -9.90
CA ILE A 124 1.33 -18.49 -9.18
C ILE A 124 2.83 -18.24 -8.98
N ALA A 125 3.19 -16.96 -8.87
CA ALA A 125 4.51 -16.58 -8.37
C ALA A 125 4.43 -16.39 -6.85
N ILE A 126 5.42 -16.89 -6.15
CA ILE A 126 5.49 -16.90 -4.69
C ILE A 126 6.78 -16.22 -4.30
N LEU A 127 6.68 -15.21 -3.44
CA LEU A 127 7.78 -14.42 -2.92
C LEU A 127 7.90 -14.64 -1.42
N PHE A 128 9.10 -14.94 -0.95
CA PHE A 128 9.48 -14.98 0.46
C PHE A 128 10.52 -13.89 0.72
N CYS A 129 10.37 -13.14 1.80
CA CYS A 129 11.35 -12.17 2.28
C CYS A 129 11.49 -12.32 3.79
N ASP A 130 12.72 -12.37 4.28
CA ASP A 130 13.05 -12.68 5.67
C ASP A 130 14.30 -11.89 6.11
N ILE A 131 14.38 -11.54 7.40
CA ILE A 131 15.47 -10.76 7.95
C ILE A 131 16.65 -11.66 8.33
N ARG A 132 17.82 -11.33 7.81
CA ARG A 132 19.05 -12.04 8.15
C ARG A 132 19.42 -11.84 9.61
N ASN A 133 19.65 -12.95 10.28
CA ASN A 133 20.12 -13.00 11.67
C ASN A 133 19.18 -12.26 12.63
N PHE A 134 17.88 -12.19 12.32
CA PHE A 134 16.88 -11.53 13.16
C PHE A 134 16.88 -12.06 14.59
N THR A 135 17.00 -13.38 14.78
CA THR A 135 17.04 -13.97 16.12
C THR A 135 18.17 -13.40 16.98
N LYS A 136 19.35 -13.19 16.38
CA LYS A 136 20.47 -12.55 17.07
C LYS A 136 20.13 -11.10 17.43
N MET A 137 19.60 -10.34 16.46
CA MET A 137 19.16 -8.96 16.66
C MET A 137 18.11 -8.86 17.77
N ALA A 138 17.14 -9.76 17.83
CA ALA A 138 16.06 -9.77 18.82
C ALA A 138 16.57 -10.06 20.24
N VAL A 139 17.64 -10.86 20.39
CA VAL A 139 18.26 -11.17 21.70
C VAL A 139 19.13 -10.02 22.19
N GLU A 140 19.79 -9.29 21.29
CA GLU A 140 20.74 -8.22 21.63
C GLU A 140 20.06 -6.87 21.93
N ASN A 141 18.75 -6.74 21.69
CA ASN A 141 18.02 -5.48 21.76
C ASN A 141 16.79 -5.54 22.67
N ASN A 142 16.26 -4.37 23.04
CA ASN A 142 15.03 -4.27 23.82
C ASN A 142 13.83 -4.81 23.03
N THR A 143 12.96 -5.58 23.68
CA THR A 143 11.79 -6.21 23.05
C THR A 143 10.80 -5.20 22.45
N PHE A 144 10.62 -4.02 23.08
CA PHE A 144 9.74 -2.98 22.54
C PHE A 144 10.34 -2.30 21.31
N ASP A 145 11.65 -2.07 21.29
CA ASP A 145 12.34 -1.52 20.12
C ASP A 145 12.30 -2.50 18.95
N ILE A 146 12.52 -3.79 19.21
CA ILE A 146 12.39 -4.84 18.21
C ILE A 146 10.97 -4.95 17.67
N ALA A 147 9.94 -4.85 18.52
CA ALA A 147 8.56 -4.82 18.08
C ALA A 147 8.26 -3.58 17.21
N HIS A 148 8.82 -2.42 17.56
CA HIS A 148 8.70 -1.21 16.75
C HIS A 148 9.35 -1.38 15.37
N VAL A 149 10.59 -1.86 15.34
CA VAL A 149 11.36 -2.11 14.12
C VAL A 149 10.65 -3.14 13.22
N LEU A 150 10.13 -4.24 13.78
CA LEU A 150 9.32 -5.21 13.06
C LEU A 150 8.07 -4.59 12.42
N ASN A 151 7.35 -3.74 13.17
CA ASN A 151 6.17 -3.07 12.62
C ASN A 151 6.53 -2.10 11.48
N ARG A 152 7.64 -1.36 11.60
CA ARG A 152 8.15 -0.51 10.51
C ARG A 152 8.55 -1.34 9.30
N PHE A 153 9.27 -2.44 9.52
CA PHE A 153 9.66 -3.39 8.50
C PHE A 153 8.46 -3.98 7.75
N TYR A 154 7.44 -4.51 8.44
CA TYR A 154 6.24 -5.03 7.77
C TYR A 154 5.51 -4.00 6.91
N THR A 155 5.45 -2.75 7.40
CA THR A 155 4.82 -1.65 6.66
C THR A 155 5.53 -1.44 5.33
N ILE A 156 6.86 -1.25 5.35
CA ILE A 156 7.62 -0.88 4.16
C ILE A 156 7.79 -2.01 3.14
N ILE A 157 7.80 -3.28 3.57
CA ILE A 157 7.94 -4.42 2.66
C ILE A 157 6.59 -4.93 2.15
N GLY A 158 5.51 -4.69 2.89
CA GLY A 158 4.16 -5.05 2.48
C GLY A 158 3.74 -4.26 1.25
N ASP A 159 3.98 -2.94 1.26
CA ASP A 159 3.58 -2.04 0.18
C ASP A 159 4.05 -2.51 -1.21
N PRO A 160 5.33 -2.84 -1.46
CA PRO A 160 5.78 -3.37 -2.74
C PRO A 160 5.01 -4.59 -3.26
N ILE A 161 4.54 -5.51 -2.40
CA ILE A 161 3.69 -6.64 -2.81
C ILE A 161 2.35 -6.10 -3.35
N LEU A 162 1.69 -5.27 -2.56
CA LEU A 162 0.35 -4.77 -2.85
C LEU A 162 0.33 -3.89 -4.11
N LEU A 163 1.34 -3.03 -4.22
CA LEU A 163 1.54 -2.12 -5.34
C LEU A 163 1.88 -2.84 -6.65
N ASN A 164 2.19 -4.13 -6.57
CA ASN A 164 2.52 -4.97 -7.70
C ASN A 164 1.54 -6.12 -7.87
N ASN A 165 0.26 -5.91 -7.54
CA ASN A 165 -0.80 -6.91 -7.75
C ASN A 165 -0.62 -8.22 -6.97
N GLY A 166 0.27 -8.24 -5.99
CA GLY A 166 0.41 -9.34 -5.08
C GLY A 166 -0.57 -9.21 -3.91
N VAL A 167 -0.74 -10.31 -3.20
CA VAL A 167 -1.44 -10.33 -1.91
C VAL A 167 -0.49 -10.86 -0.86
N ILE A 168 -0.50 -10.21 0.30
CA ILE A 168 0.25 -10.67 1.46
C ILE A 168 -0.50 -11.88 2.03
N TYR A 169 0.10 -13.06 1.89
CA TYR A 169 -0.48 -14.31 2.35
C TYR A 169 -0.42 -14.42 3.86
N GLN A 170 0.77 -14.21 4.42
CA GLN A 170 0.98 -14.24 5.87
C GLN A 170 2.32 -13.61 6.25
N TYR A 171 2.40 -13.27 7.53
CA TYR A 171 3.64 -12.95 8.24
C TYR A 171 3.98 -14.11 9.17
N ILE A 172 5.24 -14.56 9.18
CA ILE A 172 5.72 -15.65 10.04
C ILE A 172 6.98 -15.20 10.75
N GLY A 173 6.86 -14.71 11.99
CA GLY A 173 8.01 -14.06 12.64
C GLY A 173 8.50 -12.89 11.77
N ASP A 174 9.78 -12.81 11.49
CA ASP A 174 10.38 -11.79 10.61
C ASP A 174 10.23 -12.04 9.10
N GLU A 175 9.50 -13.10 8.72
CA GLU A 175 9.23 -13.45 7.33
C GLU A 175 7.90 -12.86 6.82
N ILE A 176 7.87 -12.44 5.57
CA ILE A 176 6.66 -12.11 4.81
C ILE A 176 6.55 -12.99 3.56
N VAL A 177 5.32 -13.47 3.29
CA VAL A 177 4.99 -14.25 2.09
C VAL A 177 4.04 -13.49 1.19
N GLY A 178 4.44 -13.25 -0.05
CA GLY A 178 3.63 -12.61 -1.10
C GLY A 178 3.23 -13.60 -2.19
N LEU A 179 1.98 -13.52 -2.64
CA LEU A 179 1.45 -14.36 -3.71
C LEU A 179 0.99 -13.49 -4.89
N PHE A 180 1.37 -13.88 -6.10
CA PHE A 180 1.04 -13.17 -7.33
C PHE A 180 0.36 -14.12 -8.31
N GLY A 181 -0.73 -13.65 -8.91
CA GLY A 181 -1.54 -14.46 -9.83
C GLY A 181 -2.73 -15.15 -9.19
N ILE A 182 -3.01 -14.90 -7.91
CA ILE A 182 -4.13 -15.53 -7.20
C ILE A 182 -5.49 -15.10 -7.75
N SER A 183 -5.59 -13.89 -8.32
CA SER A 183 -6.79 -13.34 -8.95
C SER A 183 -6.74 -13.45 -10.49
N GLY A 184 -5.87 -14.30 -11.04
CA GLY A 184 -5.63 -14.45 -12.48
C GLY A 184 -4.40 -13.69 -12.98
N GLY A 185 -4.35 -13.37 -14.27
CA GLY A 185 -3.19 -12.75 -14.92
C GLY A 185 -2.31 -13.75 -15.67
N THR A 186 -1.43 -13.24 -16.53
CA THR A 186 -0.53 -14.08 -17.33
C THR A 186 0.69 -14.49 -16.52
N ARG A 187 1.28 -15.65 -16.87
CA ARG A 187 2.55 -16.13 -16.32
C ARG A 187 3.63 -15.04 -16.31
N GLU A 188 3.79 -14.35 -17.44
CA GLU A 188 4.77 -13.28 -17.60
C GLU A 188 4.48 -12.12 -16.64
N LYS A 189 3.24 -11.64 -16.61
CA LYS A 189 2.85 -10.53 -15.73
C LYS A 189 3.09 -10.87 -14.26
N ASN A 190 2.67 -12.04 -13.81
CA ASN A 190 2.79 -12.45 -12.40
C ASN A 190 4.25 -12.58 -11.96
N CYS A 191 5.12 -13.11 -12.83
CA CYS A 191 6.57 -13.19 -12.56
C CYS A 191 7.24 -11.82 -12.55
N ARG A 192 6.87 -10.94 -13.51
CA ARG A 192 7.39 -9.57 -13.56
C ARG A 192 6.95 -8.75 -12.36
N ASP A 193 5.70 -8.90 -11.94
CA ASP A 193 5.13 -8.23 -10.76
C ASP A 193 5.81 -8.68 -9.47
N ALA A 194 6.05 -9.98 -9.28
CA ALA A 194 6.81 -10.49 -8.14
C ALA A 194 8.26 -9.97 -8.12
N ALA A 195 8.93 -9.93 -9.28
CA ALA A 195 10.28 -9.38 -9.41
C ALA A 195 10.32 -7.87 -9.08
N ARG A 196 9.32 -7.12 -9.54
CA ARG A 196 9.17 -5.69 -9.22
C ARG A 196 8.95 -5.48 -7.72
N ALA A 197 8.09 -6.28 -7.08
CA ALA A 197 7.87 -6.23 -5.65
C ALA A 197 9.17 -6.49 -4.87
N ALA A 198 9.95 -7.51 -5.26
CA ALA A 198 11.22 -7.82 -4.60
C ALA A 198 12.25 -6.69 -4.72
N LEU A 199 12.36 -6.05 -5.89
CA LEU A 199 13.23 -4.90 -6.09
C LEU A 199 12.74 -3.68 -5.30
N GLY A 200 11.43 -3.45 -5.25
CA GLY A 200 10.82 -2.39 -4.44
C GLY A 200 11.06 -2.61 -2.93
N MET A 201 10.95 -3.83 -2.43
CA MET A 201 11.29 -4.18 -1.05
C MET A 201 12.75 -3.85 -0.74
N TYR A 202 13.66 -4.22 -1.65
CA TYR A 202 15.08 -3.96 -1.48
C TYR A 202 15.35 -2.45 -1.32
N TYR A 203 14.77 -1.61 -2.18
CA TYR A 203 14.91 -0.16 -2.07
C TYR A 203 14.30 0.41 -0.78
N ALA A 204 13.11 -0.06 -0.41
CA ALA A 204 12.43 0.38 0.81
C ALA A 204 13.24 0.05 2.08
N ILE A 205 13.90 -1.12 2.11
CA ILE A 205 14.75 -1.53 3.24
C ILE A 205 16.02 -0.67 3.32
N GLU A 206 16.69 -0.40 2.20
CA GLU A 206 17.86 0.49 2.20
C GLU A 206 17.48 1.88 2.74
N GLN A 207 16.34 2.41 2.34
CA GLN A 207 15.86 3.68 2.88
C GLN A 207 15.53 3.61 4.37
N LEU A 208 14.85 2.56 4.84
CA LEU A 208 14.56 2.36 6.26
C LEU A 208 15.84 2.34 7.10
N ASN A 209 16.88 1.64 6.62
CA ASN A 209 18.19 1.61 7.25
C ASN A 209 18.80 3.02 7.35
N HIS A 210 18.77 3.79 6.26
CA HIS A 210 19.40 5.11 6.21
C HIS A 210 18.64 6.20 6.98
N MET A 211 17.31 6.15 6.99
CA MET A 211 16.47 7.25 7.47
C MET A 211 15.98 7.06 8.91
N GLU A 212 15.83 5.82 9.36
CA GLU A 212 15.14 5.53 10.64
C GLU A 212 15.96 4.63 11.55
N LEU A 213 16.58 3.57 11.03
CA LEU A 213 17.30 2.62 11.89
C LEU A 213 18.68 3.11 12.32
N VAL A 214 19.21 4.13 11.66
CA VAL A 214 20.44 4.82 12.09
C VAL A 214 20.35 5.32 13.53
N ASP A 215 19.17 5.81 13.94
CA ASP A 215 18.93 6.31 15.31
C ASP A 215 18.87 5.18 16.35
N PHE A 216 18.68 3.94 15.90
CA PHE A 216 18.64 2.74 16.74
C PHE A 216 19.95 1.94 16.71
N ASP A 217 20.96 2.38 15.95
CA ASP A 217 22.20 1.61 15.67
C ASP A 217 21.91 0.19 15.12
N LEU A 218 20.85 0.09 14.31
CA LEU A 218 20.40 -1.16 13.69
C LEU A 218 20.51 -1.10 12.17
N GLU A 219 20.81 -2.25 11.57
CA GLU A 219 20.81 -2.45 10.12
C GLU A 219 20.04 -3.73 9.79
N ILE A 220 18.97 -3.61 9.02
CA ILE A 220 18.22 -4.75 8.49
C ILE A 220 18.82 -5.18 7.16
N LYS A 221 19.17 -6.46 7.07
CA LYS A 221 19.49 -7.12 5.80
C LYS A 221 18.47 -8.21 5.56
N THR A 222 18.05 -8.39 4.31
CA THR A 222 17.08 -9.43 3.96
C THR A 222 17.62 -10.41 2.92
N GLY A 223 16.97 -11.56 2.82
CA GLY A 223 17.04 -12.44 1.66
C GLY A 223 15.65 -12.55 1.05
N ILE A 224 15.56 -12.42 -0.27
CA ILE A 224 14.30 -12.56 -1.02
C ILE A 224 14.41 -13.74 -1.99
N GLY A 225 13.45 -14.65 -1.93
CA GLY A 225 13.34 -15.80 -2.84
C GLY A 225 12.05 -15.75 -3.63
N ILE A 226 12.12 -15.94 -4.94
CA ILE A 226 10.94 -15.99 -5.81
C ILE A 226 10.91 -17.30 -6.58
N ASN A 227 9.78 -17.99 -6.53
CA ASN A 227 9.50 -19.15 -7.37
C ASN A 227 8.21 -18.98 -8.16
N PHE A 228 8.06 -19.73 -9.25
CA PHE A 228 6.83 -19.82 -10.03
C PHE A 228 6.47 -21.28 -10.27
N GLY A 229 5.24 -21.67 -9.95
CA GLY A 229 4.78 -23.04 -10.14
C GLY A 229 3.29 -23.22 -9.88
N ARG A 230 2.79 -24.42 -10.14
CA ARG A 230 1.39 -24.79 -9.88
C ARG A 230 1.21 -25.21 -8.43
N ALA A 231 0.30 -24.56 -7.72
CA ALA A 231 -0.05 -24.86 -6.35
C ALA A 231 -1.56 -24.95 -6.21
N TYR A 232 -2.01 -25.75 -5.24
CA TYR A 232 -3.38 -25.71 -4.77
C TYR A 232 -3.64 -24.39 -4.07
N ILE A 233 -4.75 -23.73 -4.41
CA ILE A 233 -5.23 -22.51 -3.78
C ILE A 233 -6.68 -22.76 -3.36
N GLY A 234 -6.97 -22.64 -2.07
CA GLY A 234 -8.31 -22.84 -1.55
C GLY A 234 -8.40 -22.66 -0.05
N HIS A 235 -9.61 -22.68 0.48
CA HIS A 235 -9.83 -22.54 1.92
C HIS A 235 -9.65 -23.87 2.66
N LEU A 236 -8.63 -23.97 3.50
CA LEU A 236 -8.38 -25.13 4.37
C LEU A 236 -8.45 -24.72 5.85
N GLY A 237 -8.63 -25.72 6.73
CA GLY A 237 -8.70 -25.52 8.17
C GLY A 237 -9.98 -26.06 8.78
N HIS A 238 -10.11 -25.87 10.10
CA HIS A 238 -11.30 -26.28 10.84
C HIS A 238 -12.56 -25.59 10.26
N PRO A 239 -13.75 -26.22 10.21
CA PRO A 239 -14.93 -25.62 9.59
C PRO A 239 -15.32 -24.23 10.11
N LYS A 240 -14.98 -23.91 11.36
CA LYS A 240 -15.21 -22.58 11.99
C LYS A 240 -14.08 -21.57 11.77
N HIS A 241 -12.93 -22.01 11.26
CA HIS A 241 -11.72 -21.22 11.06
C HIS A 241 -11.03 -21.63 9.76
N LYS A 242 -11.76 -21.53 8.64
CA LYS A 242 -11.17 -21.71 7.32
C LYS A 242 -10.32 -20.49 6.98
N GLN A 243 -9.15 -20.71 6.41
CA GLN A 243 -8.25 -19.68 5.91
C GLN A 243 -7.81 -20.06 4.50
N LEU A 244 -7.46 -19.06 3.69
CA LEU A 244 -6.79 -19.34 2.43
C LEU A 244 -5.53 -20.15 2.72
N ALA A 245 -5.35 -21.23 1.97
CA ALA A 245 -4.19 -22.08 2.03
C ALA A 245 -3.60 -22.22 0.64
N VAL A 246 -2.28 -22.12 0.58
CA VAL A 246 -1.49 -22.46 -0.59
C VAL A 246 -0.70 -23.72 -0.27
N VAL A 247 -0.93 -24.78 -1.05
CA VAL A 247 -0.30 -26.09 -0.83
C VAL A 247 0.37 -26.56 -2.11
N GLY A 248 1.60 -27.04 -1.99
CA GLY A 248 2.33 -27.64 -3.09
C GLY A 248 3.84 -27.49 -2.93
N ASP A 249 4.57 -28.09 -3.84
CA ASP A 249 6.03 -27.92 -3.90
C ASP A 249 6.48 -26.46 -4.13
N PRO A 250 5.80 -25.63 -4.95
CA PRO A 250 6.32 -24.30 -5.28
C PRO A 250 6.50 -23.36 -4.09
N ILE A 251 5.66 -23.46 -3.05
CA ILE A 251 5.77 -22.63 -1.83
C ILE A 251 7.01 -23.02 -1.01
N ASN A 252 7.28 -24.32 -0.88
CA ASN A 252 8.46 -24.84 -0.18
C ASN A 252 9.74 -24.49 -0.94
N THR A 253 9.70 -24.61 -2.28
CA THR A 253 10.81 -24.21 -3.15
C THR A 253 11.11 -22.71 -3.00
N ALA A 254 10.10 -21.83 -2.94
CA ALA A 254 10.32 -20.39 -2.76
C ALA A 254 11.02 -20.07 -1.42
N SER A 255 10.58 -20.68 -0.33
CA SER A 255 11.22 -20.56 0.99
C SER A 255 12.68 -21.02 0.97
N ARG A 256 12.97 -22.16 0.33
CA ARG A 256 14.35 -22.67 0.20
C ARG A 256 15.25 -21.76 -0.64
N ILE A 257 14.71 -21.17 -1.71
CA ILE A 257 15.43 -20.17 -2.51
C ILE A 257 15.73 -18.93 -1.67
N GLN A 258 14.78 -18.47 -0.87
CA GLN A 258 15.00 -17.37 0.07
C GLN A 258 16.17 -17.71 1.00
N SER A 259 16.14 -18.88 1.64
CA SER A 259 17.17 -19.30 2.60
C SER A 259 18.57 -19.41 1.97
N PHE A 260 18.63 -19.87 0.72
CA PHE A 260 19.88 -20.00 -0.04
C PHE A 260 20.59 -18.66 -0.30
N ASN A 261 19.88 -17.52 -0.24
CA ASN A 261 20.51 -16.19 -0.32
C ASN A 261 21.62 -16.00 0.72
N LYS A 262 21.50 -16.64 1.90
CA LYS A 262 22.51 -16.57 2.96
C LYS A 262 23.80 -17.29 2.56
N GLU A 263 23.70 -18.40 1.84
CA GLU A 263 24.84 -19.22 1.44
C GLU A 263 25.68 -18.53 0.36
N VAL A 264 25.02 -17.88 -0.60
CA VAL A 264 25.69 -17.23 -1.74
C VAL A 264 25.88 -15.73 -1.58
N GLY A 265 25.40 -15.14 -0.49
CA GLY A 265 25.51 -13.71 -0.21
C GLY A 265 24.68 -12.79 -1.13
N SER A 266 23.78 -13.33 -1.95
CA SER A 266 22.88 -12.56 -2.82
C SER A 266 21.74 -11.93 -2.02
N ARG A 267 21.07 -10.91 -2.56
CA ARG A 267 19.88 -10.31 -1.90
C ARG A 267 18.56 -10.85 -2.42
N ILE A 268 18.48 -11.10 -3.73
CA ILE A 268 17.28 -11.57 -4.41
C ILE A 268 17.67 -12.74 -5.32
N LEU A 269 17.05 -13.89 -5.11
CA LEU A 269 17.18 -15.06 -5.97
C LEU A 269 15.83 -15.41 -6.60
N ILE A 270 15.84 -15.71 -7.88
CA ILE A 270 14.67 -16.18 -8.62
C ILE A 270 14.93 -17.58 -9.18
N SER A 271 13.90 -18.42 -9.18
CA SER A 271 14.00 -19.75 -9.79
C SER A 271 14.11 -19.68 -11.31
N HIS A 272 14.61 -20.75 -11.92
CA HIS A 272 14.60 -20.90 -13.37
C HIS A 272 13.19 -20.76 -13.99
N ALA A 273 12.15 -21.19 -13.27
CA ALA A 273 10.77 -21.03 -13.73
C ALA A 273 10.36 -19.55 -13.84
N VAL A 274 10.79 -18.69 -12.91
CA VAL A 274 10.55 -17.23 -12.98
C VAL A 274 11.34 -16.63 -14.16
N TYR A 275 12.62 -16.96 -14.27
CA TYR A 275 13.50 -16.46 -15.33
C TYR A 275 12.98 -16.79 -16.75
N LYS A 276 12.50 -18.03 -16.96
CA LYS A 276 11.93 -18.47 -18.25
C LYS A 276 10.51 -17.97 -18.52
N SER A 277 9.84 -17.43 -17.51
CA SER A 277 8.46 -16.95 -17.63
C SER A 277 8.36 -15.54 -18.22
N VAL A 278 9.49 -14.86 -18.45
CA VAL A 278 9.58 -13.53 -19.08
C VAL A 278 10.53 -13.56 -20.29
N PRO A 279 10.45 -12.57 -21.19
CA PRO A 279 11.44 -12.41 -22.26
C PRO A 279 12.88 -12.33 -21.74
N ALA A 280 13.84 -12.93 -22.45
CA ALA A 280 15.24 -13.07 -21.99
C ALA A 280 15.98 -11.73 -21.78
N ASP A 281 15.47 -10.64 -22.36
CA ASP A 281 15.96 -9.27 -22.19
C ASP A 281 15.23 -8.49 -21.10
N THR A 282 14.43 -9.14 -20.25
CA THR A 282 13.68 -8.47 -19.16
C THR A 282 14.53 -8.22 -17.93
N PHE A 283 15.13 -9.26 -17.36
CA PHE A 283 15.85 -9.18 -16.08
C PHE A 283 17.35 -8.94 -16.25
N HIS A 284 17.91 -8.09 -15.40
CA HIS A 284 19.35 -7.95 -15.22
C HIS A 284 19.82 -8.97 -14.18
N ILE A 285 20.50 -10.01 -14.67
CA ILE A 285 21.01 -11.13 -13.88
C ILE A 285 22.53 -11.04 -13.79
N THR A 286 23.09 -11.16 -12.59
CA THR A 286 24.54 -11.12 -12.38
C THR A 286 25.18 -12.49 -12.23
N ASN A 287 24.51 -13.41 -11.53
CA ASN A 287 25.04 -14.73 -11.23
C ASN A 287 23.99 -15.82 -11.45
N GLU A 288 24.44 -16.99 -11.86
CA GLU A 288 23.66 -18.23 -11.90
C GLU A 288 24.23 -19.19 -10.85
N TYR A 289 23.36 -19.77 -10.04
CA TYR A 289 23.71 -20.77 -9.04
C TYR A 289 22.99 -22.07 -9.33
N LYS A 290 23.66 -23.17 -9.02
CA LYS A 290 23.11 -24.52 -9.10
C LYS A 290 23.10 -25.10 -7.70
N THR A 291 21.97 -25.65 -7.29
CA THR A 291 21.80 -26.24 -5.97
C THR A 291 20.80 -27.38 -6.03
N GLN A 292 20.91 -28.36 -5.15
CA GLN A 292 19.93 -29.43 -5.02
C GLN A 292 19.22 -29.28 -3.68
N PHE A 293 17.93 -28.93 -3.74
CA PHE A 293 17.12 -28.83 -2.54
C PHE A 293 16.71 -30.21 -2.03
N ALA A 294 16.71 -30.38 -0.70
CA ALA A 294 16.33 -31.64 -0.06
C ALA A 294 14.91 -32.08 -0.50
N GLY A 295 14.79 -33.32 -0.99
CA GLY A 295 13.52 -33.86 -1.49
C GLY A 295 13.23 -33.57 -2.97
N HIS A 296 14.14 -32.92 -3.70
CA HIS A 296 14.11 -32.86 -5.17
C HIS A 296 15.14 -33.81 -5.78
N GLU A 297 14.69 -34.59 -6.76
CA GLU A 297 15.57 -35.50 -7.52
C GLU A 297 16.49 -34.75 -8.51
N HIS A 298 16.17 -33.50 -8.83
CA HIS A 298 16.88 -32.72 -9.84
C HIS A 298 17.52 -31.45 -9.28
N GLU A 299 18.67 -31.10 -9.88
CA GLU A 299 19.36 -29.84 -9.63
C GLU A 299 18.45 -28.65 -10.02
N SER A 300 18.39 -27.67 -9.13
CA SER A 300 17.69 -26.40 -9.31
C SER A 300 18.67 -25.32 -9.73
N THR A 301 18.33 -24.59 -10.79
CA THR A 301 19.07 -23.40 -11.23
C THR A 301 18.39 -22.14 -10.70
N LEU A 302 19.18 -21.27 -10.08
CA LEU A 302 18.76 -20.01 -9.48
C LEU A 302 19.52 -18.85 -10.13
N TYR A 303 18.87 -17.68 -10.20
CA TYR A 303 19.45 -16.48 -10.80
C TYR A 303 19.42 -15.33 -9.80
N GLU A 304 20.54 -14.61 -9.70
CA GLU A 304 20.60 -13.39 -8.89
C GLU A 304 20.00 -12.22 -9.66
N LEU A 305 18.87 -11.72 -9.16
CA LEU A 305 18.18 -10.58 -9.74
C LEU A 305 18.74 -9.27 -9.18
N LYS A 306 19.24 -8.40 -10.06
CA LYS A 306 19.71 -7.05 -9.70
C LYS A 306 18.81 -5.92 -10.16
N GLY A 307 17.90 -6.20 -11.10
CA GLY A 307 17.03 -5.18 -11.67
C GLY A 307 16.42 -5.63 -12.98
N PHE A 308 15.88 -4.68 -13.72
CA PHE A 308 15.46 -4.86 -15.10
C PHE A 308 16.56 -4.41 -16.07
N LYS A 309 16.72 -5.10 -17.20
CA LYS A 309 17.68 -4.71 -18.26
C LYS A 309 17.26 -3.40 -18.95
N LYS A 310 15.96 -3.19 -19.09
CA LYS A 310 15.33 -1.95 -19.54
C LYS A 310 14.63 -1.32 -18.35
N MET A 311 14.57 0.00 -18.31
CA MET A 311 13.87 0.72 -17.24
C MET A 311 12.43 0.22 -17.10
N ASP A 312 12.07 -0.29 -15.93
CA ASP A 312 10.69 -0.59 -15.59
C ASP A 312 10.06 0.67 -15.00
N ILE A 313 9.25 1.36 -15.83
CA ILE A 313 8.63 2.65 -15.49
C ILE A 313 7.91 2.58 -14.14
N GLN A 314 7.20 1.48 -13.86
CA GLN A 314 6.42 1.36 -12.64
C GLN A 314 7.33 1.28 -11.41
N LEU A 315 8.41 0.50 -11.47
CA LEU A 315 9.39 0.39 -10.37
C LEU A 315 10.02 1.74 -10.07
N GLU A 316 10.49 2.42 -11.11
CA GLU A 316 11.19 3.69 -10.96
C GLU A 316 10.27 4.79 -10.44
N LEU A 317 9.02 4.85 -10.91
CA LEU A 317 8.03 5.80 -10.38
C LEU A 317 7.69 5.51 -8.93
N GLN A 318 7.44 4.25 -8.57
CA GLN A 318 7.16 3.83 -7.19
C GLN A 318 8.31 4.22 -6.26
N HIS A 319 9.54 3.90 -6.64
CA HIS A 319 10.72 4.25 -5.85
C HIS A 319 10.96 5.76 -5.79
N SER A 320 10.69 6.49 -6.88
CA SER A 320 10.87 7.95 -6.90
C SER A 320 9.95 8.68 -5.92
N LEU A 321 8.78 8.10 -5.58
CA LEU A 321 7.88 8.67 -4.58
C LEU A 321 8.54 8.77 -3.21
N ASP A 322 9.43 7.86 -2.86
CA ASP A 322 10.12 7.88 -1.57
C ASP A 322 10.97 9.15 -1.40
N TYR A 323 11.62 9.58 -2.48
CA TYR A 323 12.39 10.84 -2.51
C TYR A 323 11.47 12.05 -2.55
N ILE A 324 10.51 12.04 -3.47
CA ILE A 324 9.58 13.16 -3.72
C ILE A 324 8.70 13.43 -2.50
N PHE A 325 8.33 12.39 -1.75
CA PHE A 325 7.46 12.47 -0.57
C PHE A 325 8.19 12.31 0.76
N SER A 326 9.53 12.40 0.76
CA SER A 326 10.32 12.55 1.98
C SER A 326 9.78 13.69 2.87
N ASN A 327 9.26 14.76 2.26
CA ASN A 327 8.43 15.76 2.92
C ASN A 327 7.23 16.17 2.05
N LYS A 328 6.10 15.48 2.24
CA LYS A 328 4.83 15.73 1.52
C LYS A 328 4.31 17.16 1.65
N GLU A 329 4.48 17.80 2.81
CA GLU A 329 4.04 19.18 3.02
C GLU A 329 4.88 20.15 2.18
N ARG A 330 6.21 20.00 2.21
CA ARG A 330 7.14 20.79 1.40
C ARG A 330 6.88 20.62 -0.10
N PHE A 331 6.67 19.38 -0.57
CA PHE A 331 6.35 19.09 -1.96
C PHE A 331 5.11 19.88 -2.41
N ALA A 332 4.02 19.78 -1.64
CA ALA A 332 2.77 20.46 -1.96
C ALA A 332 2.92 21.99 -1.96
N ASP A 333 3.62 22.54 -0.97
CA ASP A 333 3.84 23.99 -0.88
C ASP A 333 4.62 24.52 -2.09
N LYS A 334 5.68 23.82 -2.51
CA LYS A 334 6.43 24.17 -3.72
C LYS A 334 5.57 24.09 -4.98
N PHE A 335 4.81 23.02 -5.13
CA PHE A 335 3.92 22.83 -6.27
C PHE A 335 2.90 23.97 -6.37
N TYR A 336 2.17 24.26 -5.30
CA TYR A 336 1.15 25.31 -5.32
C TYR A 336 1.75 26.71 -5.49
N LYS A 337 2.94 26.97 -4.91
CA LYS A 337 3.68 28.21 -5.16
C LYS A 337 3.93 28.40 -6.67
N LYS A 338 4.45 27.38 -7.36
CA LYS A 338 4.69 27.42 -8.82
C LYS A 338 3.41 27.60 -9.63
N VAL A 339 2.35 26.89 -9.28
CA VAL A 339 1.03 27.04 -9.94
C VAL A 339 0.56 28.49 -9.84
N PHE A 340 0.64 29.09 -8.65
CA PHE A 340 0.16 30.44 -8.40
C PHE A 340 1.08 31.56 -8.89
N GLU A 341 2.35 31.28 -9.14
CA GLU A 341 3.26 32.20 -9.84
C GLU A 341 2.95 32.23 -11.35
N LYS A 342 2.59 31.08 -11.93
CA LYS A 342 2.28 30.94 -13.37
C LYS A 342 0.84 31.31 -13.74
N ALA A 343 -0.11 31.06 -12.83
CA ALA A 343 -1.54 31.36 -12.99
C ALA A 343 -2.10 31.96 -11.68
N PRO A 344 -1.82 33.25 -11.38
CA PRO A 344 -2.29 33.90 -10.16
C PRO A 344 -3.82 33.87 -9.99
N GLU A 345 -4.57 33.95 -11.08
CA GLU A 345 -6.02 33.87 -11.14
C GLU A 345 -6.56 32.52 -10.63
N ALA A 346 -5.80 31.44 -10.78
CA ALA A 346 -6.19 30.11 -10.30
C ALA A 346 -6.35 30.06 -8.77
N ARG A 347 -5.75 30.99 -8.01
CA ARG A 347 -5.93 31.09 -6.55
C ARG A 347 -7.40 31.18 -6.15
N ALA A 348 -8.24 31.82 -6.96
CA ALA A 348 -9.68 31.97 -6.70
C ALA A 348 -10.44 30.62 -6.67
N LEU A 349 -9.87 29.58 -7.30
CA LEU A 349 -10.43 28.23 -7.33
C LEU A 349 -10.16 27.46 -6.02
N PHE A 350 -9.18 27.90 -5.21
CA PHE A 350 -8.76 27.24 -3.97
C PHE A 350 -9.34 27.97 -2.75
N ARG A 351 -10.59 27.64 -2.40
CA ARG A 351 -11.31 28.24 -1.24
C ARG A 351 -11.04 27.54 0.09
N LYS A 352 -10.29 26.43 0.08
CA LYS A 352 -9.98 25.59 1.25
C LYS A 352 -8.59 25.89 1.80
N ASN A 353 -8.32 25.36 3.00
CA ASN A 353 -6.99 25.36 3.59
C ASN A 353 -5.97 24.67 2.66
N MET A 354 -4.90 25.39 2.30
CA MET A 354 -3.86 24.91 1.39
C MET A 354 -3.12 23.68 1.93
N LYS A 355 -3.03 23.51 3.25
CA LYS A 355 -2.42 22.30 3.84
C LYS A 355 -3.22 21.05 3.53
N ASP A 356 -4.55 21.13 3.63
CA ASP A 356 -5.43 20.00 3.33
C ASP A 356 -5.44 19.70 1.83
N GLN A 357 -5.40 20.75 1.01
CA GLN A 357 -5.24 20.63 -0.43
C GLN A 357 -3.91 19.94 -0.81
N GLY A 358 -2.81 20.26 -0.12
CA GLY A 358 -1.52 19.59 -0.31
C GLY A 358 -1.51 18.11 0.07
N ARG A 359 -2.22 17.74 1.15
CA ARG A 359 -2.40 16.32 1.53
C ARG A 359 -3.19 15.56 0.47
N LEU A 360 -4.26 16.15 -0.06
CA LEU A 360 -5.04 15.55 -1.15
C LEU A 360 -4.18 15.36 -2.40
N LEU A 361 -3.37 16.35 -2.77
CA LEU A 361 -2.47 16.26 -3.92
C LEU A 361 -1.51 15.07 -3.82
N THR A 362 -0.77 14.99 -2.71
CA THR A 362 0.24 13.93 -2.50
C THR A 362 -0.40 12.55 -2.40
N HIS A 363 -1.58 12.45 -1.78
CA HIS A 363 -2.36 11.20 -1.78
C HIS A 363 -2.80 10.79 -3.19
N MET A 364 -3.34 11.72 -3.98
CA MET A 364 -3.77 11.44 -5.35
C MET A 364 -2.60 11.04 -6.26
N LEU A 365 -1.47 11.73 -6.16
CA LEU A 365 -0.28 11.45 -6.96
C LEU A 365 0.31 10.07 -6.60
N GLY A 366 0.35 9.72 -5.31
CA GLY A 366 0.68 8.36 -4.88
C GLY A 366 -0.28 7.32 -5.47
N GLY A 367 -1.59 7.57 -5.33
CA GLY A 367 -2.64 6.70 -5.89
C GLY A 367 -2.49 6.46 -7.39
N ILE A 368 -2.18 7.51 -8.17
CA ILE A 368 -1.92 7.39 -9.63
C ILE A 368 -0.77 6.43 -9.90
N VAL A 369 0.39 6.65 -9.27
CA VAL A 369 1.58 5.81 -9.46
C VAL A 369 1.30 4.37 -9.08
N TYR A 370 0.55 4.15 -7.99
CA TYR A 370 0.16 2.83 -7.52
C TYR A 370 -0.83 2.13 -8.46
N SER A 371 -1.76 2.88 -9.04
CA SER A 371 -2.75 2.38 -10.01
C SER A 371 -2.18 2.15 -11.41
N MET A 372 -0.95 2.58 -11.72
CA MET A 372 -0.29 2.26 -13.00
C MET A 372 -0.16 0.75 -13.26
N SER A 373 -0.20 -0.06 -12.19
CA SER A 373 -0.21 -1.52 -12.26
C SER A 373 -1.53 -2.11 -12.82
N ARG A 374 -2.60 -1.30 -12.81
CA ARG A 374 -3.98 -1.59 -13.27
C ARG A 374 -4.62 -0.35 -13.93
N PRO A 375 -4.16 0.07 -15.12
CA PRO A 375 -4.66 1.28 -15.78
C PRO A 375 -6.18 1.31 -15.95
N GLU A 376 -6.80 0.15 -16.15
CA GLU A 376 -8.25 -0.03 -16.28
C GLU A 376 -9.04 0.48 -15.06
N HIS A 377 -8.45 0.47 -13.87
CA HIS A 377 -9.10 0.97 -12.66
C HIS A 377 -8.93 2.49 -12.49
N LEU A 378 -7.97 3.08 -13.20
CA LEU A 378 -7.63 4.50 -13.07
C LEU A 378 -8.63 5.39 -13.84
N GLU A 379 -9.16 4.92 -14.98
CA GLU A 379 -10.05 5.70 -15.85
C GLU A 379 -11.28 6.25 -15.11
N SER A 380 -11.95 5.41 -14.31
CA SER A 380 -13.16 5.81 -13.58
C SER A 380 -12.88 6.89 -12.52
N GLY A 381 -11.76 6.78 -11.82
CA GLY A 381 -11.29 7.77 -10.85
C GLY A 381 -10.91 9.09 -11.52
N LEU A 382 -10.17 9.03 -12.63
CA LEU A 382 -9.79 10.22 -13.43
C LEU A 382 -11.02 10.91 -14.03
N ALA A 383 -12.04 10.16 -14.46
CA ALA A 383 -13.28 10.73 -14.95
C ALA A 383 -14.05 11.48 -13.85
N PHE A 384 -14.11 10.94 -12.63
CA PHE A 384 -14.72 11.63 -11.49
C PHE A 384 -13.97 12.91 -11.11
N LEU A 385 -12.63 12.85 -11.09
CA LEU A 385 -11.79 14.02 -10.81
C LEU A 385 -11.94 15.10 -11.89
N GLY A 386 -11.92 14.72 -13.17
CA GLY A 386 -12.11 15.63 -14.29
C GLY A 386 -13.45 16.36 -14.23
N LYS A 387 -14.55 15.64 -13.96
CA LYS A 387 -15.89 16.25 -13.73
C LYS A 387 -15.89 17.19 -12.54
N SER A 388 -15.16 16.86 -11.47
CA SER A 388 -15.06 17.71 -10.28
C SER A 388 -14.26 18.99 -10.57
N HIS A 389 -13.14 18.89 -11.29
CA HIS A 389 -12.36 20.04 -11.75
C HIS A 389 -13.22 20.99 -12.60
N ALA A 390 -14.00 20.47 -13.54
CA ALA A 390 -14.93 21.27 -14.34
C ALA A 390 -15.97 22.00 -13.47
N ARG A 391 -16.52 21.33 -12.45
CA ARG A 391 -17.46 21.96 -11.49
C ARG A 391 -16.82 23.08 -10.67
N TYR A 392 -15.52 22.99 -10.38
CA TYR A 392 -14.79 24.03 -9.67
C TYR A 392 -14.41 25.22 -10.56
N GLY A 393 -14.65 25.16 -11.87
CA GLY A 393 -14.30 26.22 -12.82
C GLY A 393 -12.92 26.07 -13.45
N VAL A 394 -12.30 24.88 -13.34
CA VAL A 394 -11.06 24.58 -14.09
C VAL A 394 -11.41 24.50 -15.59
N THR A 395 -10.63 25.17 -16.44
CA THR A 395 -10.67 25.09 -17.91
C THR A 395 -9.48 24.27 -18.46
N LYS A 396 -9.51 23.97 -19.76
CA LYS A 396 -8.40 23.26 -20.44
C LYS A 396 -7.06 23.98 -20.33
N ASP A 397 -7.06 25.31 -20.26
CA ASP A 397 -5.86 26.14 -20.22
C ASP A 397 -5.09 26.03 -18.89
N HIS A 398 -5.73 25.57 -17.81
CA HIS A 398 -5.04 25.35 -16.54
C HIS A 398 -4.16 24.09 -16.53
N TYR A 399 -4.47 23.07 -17.34
CA TYR A 399 -3.75 21.80 -17.29
C TYR A 399 -2.27 21.91 -17.72
N PRO A 400 -1.90 22.65 -18.78
CA PRO A 400 -0.49 22.90 -19.09
C PRO A 400 0.29 23.55 -17.94
N VAL A 401 -0.33 24.48 -17.21
CA VAL A 401 0.27 25.14 -16.04
C VAL A 401 0.51 24.13 -14.92
N VAL A 402 -0.49 23.30 -14.61
CA VAL A 402 -0.38 22.24 -13.60
C VAL A 402 0.70 21.22 -13.98
N LEU A 403 0.72 20.76 -15.23
CA LEU A 403 1.70 19.79 -15.72
C LEU A 403 3.12 20.34 -15.59
N SER A 404 3.36 21.56 -16.07
CA SER A 404 4.68 22.20 -15.98
C SER A 404 5.10 22.44 -14.53
N SER A 405 4.19 22.92 -13.67
CA SER A 405 4.49 23.15 -12.25
C SER A 405 4.78 21.84 -11.51
N MET A 406 4.07 20.76 -11.85
CA MET A 406 4.29 19.43 -11.28
C MET A 406 5.66 18.88 -11.69
N MET A 407 5.99 18.94 -12.98
CA MET A 407 7.28 18.47 -13.49
C MET A 407 8.46 19.21 -12.84
N GLU A 408 8.39 20.54 -12.74
CA GLU A 408 9.43 21.32 -12.05
C GLU A 408 9.55 20.97 -10.56
N THR A 409 8.42 20.70 -9.89
CA THR A 409 8.45 20.31 -8.47
C THR A 409 9.06 18.92 -8.30
N ILE A 410 8.71 17.96 -9.17
CA ILE A 410 9.28 16.61 -9.15
C ILE A 410 10.78 16.66 -9.40
N GLU A 411 11.23 17.40 -10.42
CA GLU A 411 12.66 17.55 -10.73
C GLU A 411 13.44 18.16 -9.56
N GLU A 412 12.90 19.20 -8.93
CA GLU A 412 13.51 19.83 -7.75
C GLU A 412 13.58 18.91 -6.52
N GLU A 413 12.56 18.08 -6.28
CA GLU A 413 12.52 17.19 -5.11
C GLU A 413 13.30 15.89 -5.34
N LEU A 414 13.47 15.46 -6.59
CA LEU A 414 14.40 14.38 -6.92
C LEU A 414 15.86 14.77 -6.71
N GLY A 415 16.21 16.05 -6.94
CA GLY A 415 17.56 16.56 -6.74
C GLY A 415 18.60 15.74 -7.52
N GLU A 416 19.57 15.14 -6.82
CA GLU A 416 20.62 14.31 -7.43
C GLU A 416 20.08 13.01 -8.06
N GLN A 417 18.90 12.55 -7.67
CA GLN A 417 18.23 11.37 -8.26
C GLN A 417 17.50 11.72 -9.56
N SER A 418 17.52 12.98 -9.99
CA SER A 418 16.88 13.41 -11.24
C SER A 418 17.64 12.86 -12.45
N ARG A 419 17.00 11.93 -13.17
CA ARG A 419 17.52 11.35 -14.41
C ARG A 419 16.57 11.64 -15.59
N PRO A 420 17.09 11.87 -16.81
CA PRO A 420 16.24 12.20 -17.96
C PRO A 420 15.17 11.14 -18.30
N ASP A 421 15.49 9.86 -18.10
CA ASP A 421 14.58 8.73 -18.32
C ASP A 421 13.43 8.70 -17.30
N LEU A 422 13.74 8.94 -16.02
CA LEU A 422 12.77 9.04 -14.93
C LEU A 422 11.84 10.27 -15.11
N LEU A 423 12.39 11.43 -15.47
CA LEU A 423 11.58 12.62 -15.76
C LEU A 423 10.66 12.38 -16.95
N GLN A 424 11.14 11.68 -17.99
CA GLN A 424 10.31 11.32 -19.13
C GLN A 424 9.19 10.35 -18.75
N ALA A 425 9.45 9.38 -17.86
CA ALA A 425 8.42 8.49 -17.31
C ALA A 425 7.35 9.26 -16.52
N TRP A 426 7.77 10.17 -15.63
CA TRP A 426 6.85 11.06 -14.90
C TRP A 426 5.99 11.89 -15.84
N LYS A 427 6.61 12.49 -16.88
CA LYS A 427 5.91 13.27 -17.89
C LYS A 427 4.87 12.45 -18.62
N GLN A 428 5.18 11.22 -19.02
CA GLN A 428 4.22 10.33 -19.70
C GLN A 428 2.99 10.06 -18.83
N VAL A 429 3.18 9.72 -17.55
CA VAL A 429 2.08 9.47 -16.61
C VAL A 429 1.25 10.72 -16.38
N LEU A 430 1.88 11.87 -16.14
CA LEU A 430 1.16 13.11 -15.90
C LEU A 430 0.41 13.59 -17.15
N VAL A 431 0.99 13.44 -18.34
CA VAL A 431 0.28 13.74 -19.61
C VAL A 431 -0.96 12.87 -19.72
N TYR A 432 -0.83 11.55 -19.54
CA TYR A 432 -1.98 10.62 -19.57
C TYR A 432 -3.07 11.06 -18.59
N VAL A 433 -2.71 11.34 -17.33
CA VAL A 433 -3.66 11.80 -16.30
C VAL A 433 -4.36 13.09 -16.71
N THR A 434 -3.60 14.10 -17.16
CA THR A 434 -4.18 15.37 -17.56
C THR A 434 -5.06 15.25 -18.80
N ASP A 435 -4.68 14.44 -19.77
CA ASP A 435 -5.46 14.24 -20.99
C ASP A 435 -6.77 13.49 -20.72
N GLU A 436 -6.76 12.51 -19.82
CA GLU A 436 -7.97 11.82 -19.38
C GLU A 436 -8.94 12.78 -18.66
N MET A 437 -8.42 13.60 -17.74
CA MET A 437 -9.23 14.57 -17.00
C MET A 437 -9.77 15.70 -17.90
N LYS A 438 -9.00 16.15 -18.90
CA LYS A 438 -9.40 17.18 -19.87
C LYS A 438 -10.65 16.79 -20.68
N LYS A 439 -10.90 15.49 -20.91
CA LYS A 439 -12.11 15.01 -21.63
C LYS A 439 -13.41 15.48 -20.98
N TYR A 440 -13.39 15.77 -19.68
CA TYR A 440 -14.55 16.18 -18.89
C TYR A 440 -14.58 17.67 -18.56
N THR A 441 -13.59 18.43 -19.04
CA THR A 441 -13.45 19.87 -18.80
C THR A 441 -13.88 20.65 -20.04
N LYS A 442 -14.64 21.75 -19.87
CA LYS A 442 -15.11 22.57 -20.99
C LYS A 442 -13.96 23.29 -21.68
#